data_AF-A0A927NNT0-F1
#
_entry.id   AF-A0A927NNT0-F1
#
_cell.length_a   1.000
_cell.length_b   1.000
_cell.length_c   1.000
_cell.angle_alpha   90.00
_cell.angle_beta   90.00
_cell.angle_gamma   90.00
#
_symmetry.space_group_name_H-M   'P 1'
#
loop_
_entity.id
_entity.type
_entity.pdbx_description
1 polymer ?
#
loop_
_entity_poly.entity_id
_entity_poly.type
_entity_poly.pdbx_seq_one_letter_code
_entity_poly.pdbx_strand_id
1 'polypeptide(L)'
;MATDLVGNVRLQRFIQLLADLNHQTVSIIKTGDTKILEKMNATIEEMYEIQHNGTEEAYTAIEEDAQIIYKNFNAVVTMVNSNETTTGDRITSAAVKKFLHNIFDANVRIVLAYGLA
;
A
#
# COMPACT_ATOMS: atom_id res chain seq x y z
N MET A 1 4.28 -5.17 26.25
CA MET A 1 4.54 -3.72 26.36
C MET A 1 3.73 -3.04 25.28
N ALA A 2 2.79 -2.17 25.65
CA ALA A 2 2.11 -1.33 24.67
C ALA A 2 3.13 -0.31 24.17
N THR A 3 3.60 -0.48 22.94
CA THR A 3 4.47 0.49 22.27
C THR A 3 3.74 1.81 22.26
N ASP A 4 4.31 2.81 22.92
CA ASP A 4 3.67 4.11 23.16
C ASP A 4 3.57 4.86 21.82
N LEU A 5 2.50 4.55 21.07
CA LEU A 5 2.16 5.15 19.78
C LEU A 5 2.14 6.68 19.85
N VAL A 6 1.85 7.25 21.02
CA VAL A 6 1.71 8.69 21.26
C VAL A 6 3.04 9.44 21.10
N GLY A 7 4.19 8.78 21.25
CA GLY A 7 5.52 9.39 21.10
C GLY A 7 6.23 9.15 19.77
N ASN A 8 5.79 8.15 18.98
CA ASN A 8 6.48 7.75 17.76
C ASN A 8 5.84 8.38 16.50
N VAL A 9 6.30 9.58 16.17
CA VAL A 9 5.83 10.37 15.01
C VAL A 9 5.96 9.61 13.69
N ARG A 10 7.02 8.79 13.52
CA ARG A 10 7.21 7.99 12.30
C ARG A 10 6.17 6.87 12.20
N LEU A 11 5.91 6.17 13.30
CA LEU A 11 4.90 5.11 13.33
C LEU A 11 3.49 5.68 13.12
N GLN A 12 3.17 6.82 13.73
CA GLN A 12 1.91 7.53 13.47
C GLN A 12 1.78 7.91 11.99
N ARG A 13 2.86 8.41 11.37
CA ARG A 13 2.86 8.74 9.94
C ARG A 13 2.67 7.50 9.09
N PHE A 14 3.32 6.38 9.41
CA PHE A 14 3.14 5.10 8.73
C PHE A 14 1.68 4.63 8.80
N ILE A 15 1.05 4.74 9.97
CA ILE A 15 -0.36 4.39 10.15
C ILE A 15 -1.29 5.29 9.33
N GLN A 16 -1.02 6.60 9.28
CA GLN A 16 -1.76 7.51 8.42
C GLN A 16 -1.64 7.12 6.94
N LEU A 17 -0.43 6.74 6.50
CA LEU A 17 -0.19 6.29 5.12
C LEU A 17 -0.91 4.98 4.80
N LEU A 18 -1.03 4.05 5.75
CA LEU A 18 -1.85 2.84 5.58
C LEU A 18 -3.33 3.20 5.34
N ALA A 19 -3.88 4.14 6.11
CA ALA A 19 -5.25 4.61 5.91
C ALA A 19 -5.41 5.28 4.53
N ASP A 20 -4.46 6.13 4.14
CA ASP A 20 -4.45 6.79 2.83
C ASP A 20 -4.37 5.77 1.69
N LEU A 21 -3.50 4.77 1.79
CA LEU A 21 -3.34 3.69 0.81
C LEU A 21 -4.63 2.86 0.69
N ASN A 22 -5.33 2.63 1.80
CA ASN A 22 -6.60 1.90 1.78
C ASN A 22 -7.66 2.67 0.97
N HIS A 23 -7.82 3.97 1.25
CA HIS A 23 -8.73 4.84 0.51
C HIS A 23 -8.40 4.89 -0.98
N GLN A 24 -7.10 5.00 -1.31
CA GLN A 24 -6.64 5.05 -2.70
C GLN A 24 -6.89 3.73 -3.43
N THR A 25 -6.60 2.59 -2.80
CA THR A 25 -6.87 1.25 -3.36
C THR A 25 -8.35 1.04 -3.64
N VAL A 26 -9.23 1.43 -2.70
CA VAL A 26 -10.68 1.36 -2.92
C VAL A 26 -11.12 2.29 -4.07
N SER A 27 -10.56 3.49 -4.15
CA SER A 27 -10.91 4.46 -5.18
C SER A 27 -10.52 3.96 -6.58
N ILE A 28 -9.31 3.42 -6.77
CA ILE A 28 -8.89 2.89 -8.07
C ILE A 28 -9.69 1.64 -8.47
N ILE A 29 -10.03 0.76 -7.53
CA ILE A 29 -10.89 -0.41 -7.81
C ILE A 29 -12.28 0.02 -8.28
N LYS A 30 -12.85 1.07 -7.67
CA LYS A 30 -14.20 1.56 -8.00
C LYS A 30 -14.26 2.37 -9.29
N THR A 31 -13.27 3.21 -9.52
CA THR A 31 -13.31 4.24 -10.58
C THR A 31 -12.48 3.88 -11.80
N GLY A 32 -11.44 3.06 -11.63
CA GLY A 32 -10.42 2.83 -12.64
C GLY A 32 -9.55 4.04 -12.94
N ASP A 33 -9.60 5.12 -12.14
CA ASP A 33 -8.85 6.35 -12.41
C ASP A 33 -7.34 6.15 -12.20
N THR A 34 -6.61 6.18 -13.31
CA THR A 34 -5.15 6.01 -13.38
C THR A 34 -4.41 7.09 -12.61
N LYS A 35 -4.99 8.28 -12.44
CA LYS A 35 -4.35 9.38 -11.69
C LYS A 35 -4.13 9.05 -10.22
N ILE A 36 -4.91 8.10 -9.69
CA ILE A 36 -4.75 7.62 -8.32
C ILE A 36 -3.42 6.86 -8.16
N LEU A 37 -2.89 6.24 -9.22
CA LEU A 37 -1.64 5.49 -9.17
C LEU A 37 -0.44 6.37 -8.79
N GLU A 38 -0.39 7.62 -9.27
CA GLU A 38 0.68 8.55 -8.89
C GLU A 38 0.66 8.85 -7.39
N LYS A 39 -0.55 9.06 -6.83
CA LYS A 39 -0.74 9.26 -5.39
C LYS A 39 -0.39 8.00 -4.58
N MET A 40 -0.75 6.83 -5.09
CA MET A 40 -0.38 5.54 -4.49
C MET A 40 1.13 5.33 -4.48
N ASN A 41 1.82 5.69 -5.55
CA ASN A 41 3.28 5.60 -5.63
C ASN A 41 3.93 6.44 -4.53
N ALA A 42 3.56 7.71 -4.41
CA ALA A 42 4.10 8.59 -3.38
C ALA A 42 3.81 8.07 -1.95
N THR A 43 2.61 7.55 -1.72
CA THR A 43 2.21 6.97 -0.43
C THR A 43 3.08 5.75 -0.09
N ILE A 44 3.29 4.86 -1.05
CA ILE A 44 4.06 3.63 -0.88
C ILE A 44 5.56 3.90 -0.72
N GLU A 45 6.11 4.85 -1.47
CA GLU A 45 7.50 5.29 -1.31
C GLU A 45 7.74 5.81 0.12
N GLU A 46 6.84 6.65 0.64
CA GLU A 46 6.97 7.16 2.01
C GLU A 46 6.82 6.05 3.07
N MET A 47 5.90 5.09 2.86
CA MET A 47 5.78 3.91 3.71
C MET A 47 7.08 3.10 3.73
N TYR A 48 7.66 2.84 2.55
CA TYR A 48 8.91 2.12 2.41
C TYR A 48 10.05 2.82 3.14
N GLU A 49 10.21 4.12 2.95
CA GLU A 49 11.23 4.92 3.62
C GLU A 49 11.08 4.87 5.16
N ILE A 50 9.86 4.96 5.68
CA ILE A 50 9.63 4.90 7.13
C ILE A 50 9.96 3.51 7.68
N GLN A 51 9.50 2.45 7.02
CA GLN A 51 9.73 1.08 7.47
C GLN A 51 11.21 0.70 7.36
N HIS A 52 11.86 1.01 6.23
CA HIS A 52 13.23 0.60 5.96
C HIS A 52 14.26 1.33 6.84
N ASN A 53 13.99 2.60 7.17
CA ASN A 53 14.82 3.39 8.08
C ASN A 53 14.38 3.29 9.56
N GLY A 54 13.33 2.51 9.85
CA GLY A 54 12.84 2.25 11.19
C GLY A 54 13.61 1.10 11.85
N THR A 55 13.76 1.17 13.17
CA THR A 55 14.41 0.10 13.98
C THR A 55 13.44 -0.53 14.98
N GLU A 56 12.19 -0.08 14.98
CA GLU A 56 11.15 -0.52 15.91
C GLU A 56 10.61 -1.90 15.56
N GLU A 57 10.40 -2.75 16.57
CA GLU A 57 9.84 -4.12 16.41
C GLU A 57 8.49 -4.12 15.68
N ALA A 58 7.74 -3.01 15.76
CA ALA A 58 6.49 -2.81 15.04
C ALA A 58 6.65 -2.99 13.52
N TYR A 59 7.78 -2.55 12.94
CA TYR A 59 8.04 -2.69 11.51
C TYR A 59 8.46 -4.11 11.12
N THR A 60 9.16 -4.83 12.00
CA THR A 60 9.49 -6.25 11.80
C THR A 60 8.24 -7.12 11.80
N ALA A 61 7.29 -6.83 12.70
CA ALA A 61 6.05 -7.59 12.81
C ALA A 61 5.17 -7.54 11.54
N ILE A 62 5.36 -6.54 10.69
CA ILE A 62 4.55 -6.30 9.49
C ILE A 62 5.34 -6.43 8.19
N GLU A 63 6.60 -6.87 8.27
CA GLU A 63 7.53 -6.86 7.14
C GLU A 63 7.02 -7.66 5.94
N GLU A 64 6.49 -8.86 6.18
CA GLU A 64 5.95 -9.73 5.13
C GLU A 64 4.79 -9.06 4.39
N ASP A 65 3.86 -8.45 5.12
CA ASP A 65 2.70 -7.76 4.53
C ASP A 65 3.10 -6.47 3.81
N ALA A 66 4.06 -5.70 4.34
CA ALA A 66 4.61 -4.55 3.65
C ALA A 66 5.26 -4.94 2.31
N GLN A 67 6.00 -6.04 2.28
CA GLN A 67 6.58 -6.58 1.05
C GLN A 67 5.51 -7.00 0.03
N ILE A 68 4.36 -7.52 0.49
CA ILE A 68 3.22 -7.80 -0.39
C ILE A 68 2.74 -6.49 -1.03
N ILE A 69 2.55 -5.41 -0.25
CA ILE A 69 2.15 -4.10 -0.79
C ILE A 69 3.11 -3.64 -1.88
N TYR A 70 4.42 -3.61 -1.59
CA TYR A 70 5.43 -3.06 -2.50
C TYR A 70 5.54 -3.85 -3.81
N LYS A 71 5.60 -5.18 -3.72
CA LYS A 71 5.76 -6.04 -4.90
C LYS A 71 4.52 -5.98 -5.79
N ASN A 72 3.33 -5.98 -5.20
CA ASN A 72 2.08 -5.91 -5.98
C ASN A 72 1.91 -4.54 -6.62
N PHE A 73 2.29 -3.44 -5.95
CA PHE A 73 2.20 -2.11 -6.56
C PHE A 73 3.18 -1.95 -7.73
N ASN A 74 4.42 -2.44 -7.60
CA ASN A 74 5.36 -2.46 -8.73
C ASN A 74 4.80 -3.26 -9.93
N ALA A 75 4.10 -4.37 -9.68
CA ALA A 75 3.44 -5.14 -10.72
C ALA A 75 2.29 -4.37 -11.38
N VAL A 76 1.50 -3.61 -10.61
CA VAL A 76 0.47 -2.71 -11.16
C VAL A 76 1.10 -1.68 -12.09
N VAL A 77 2.13 -0.96 -11.64
CA VAL A 77 2.81 0.07 -12.44
C VAL A 77 3.40 -0.54 -13.72
N THR A 78 4.07 -1.69 -13.61
CA THR A 78 4.66 -2.40 -14.76
C THR A 78 3.60 -2.77 -15.80
N MET A 79 2.46 -3.31 -15.36
CA MET A 79 1.38 -3.66 -16.27
C MET A 79 0.77 -2.43 -16.92
N VAL A 80 0.43 -1.41 -16.12
CA VAL A 80 -0.20 -0.17 -16.60
C VAL A 80 0.70 0.57 -17.60
N ASN A 81 2.02 0.51 -17.45
CA ASN A 81 3.00 1.17 -18.32
C ASN A 81 3.52 0.32 -19.49
N SER A 82 3.04 -0.92 -19.68
CA SER A 82 3.45 -1.75 -20.84
C SER A 82 3.04 -1.09 -22.19
N ASN A 83 3.45 -1.59 -23.36
CA ASN A 83 3.14 -0.90 -24.65
C ASN A 83 2.05 -1.58 -25.50
N GLU A 84 1.41 -2.64 -24.99
CA GLU A 84 0.55 -3.53 -25.79
C GLU A 84 -0.95 -3.19 -25.85
N THR A 85 -1.48 -2.27 -25.02
CA THR A 85 -2.93 -1.94 -24.91
C THR A 85 -3.15 -0.53 -24.34
N THR A 86 -4.38 0.01 -24.45
CA THR A 86 -4.70 1.32 -23.86
C THR A 86 -4.73 1.25 -22.32
N THR A 87 -4.28 2.32 -21.63
CA THR A 87 -4.13 2.36 -20.17
C THR A 87 -5.41 2.01 -19.40
N GLY A 88 -6.59 2.36 -19.95
CA GLY A 88 -7.89 2.04 -19.35
C GLY A 88 -8.20 0.54 -19.31
N ASP A 89 -7.92 -0.19 -20.41
CA ASP A 89 -8.16 -1.64 -20.49
C ASP A 89 -7.35 -2.41 -19.43
N ARG A 90 -6.16 -1.91 -19.09
CA ARG A 90 -5.23 -2.56 -18.15
C ARG A 90 -5.67 -2.46 -16.70
N ILE A 91 -6.18 -1.32 -16.27
CA ILE A 91 -6.67 -1.18 -14.89
C ILE A 91 -7.89 -2.07 -14.67
N THR A 92 -8.70 -2.27 -15.70
CA THR A 92 -9.84 -3.20 -15.61
C THR A 92 -9.44 -4.67 -15.71
N SER A 93 -8.19 -4.97 -16.08
CA SER A 93 -7.69 -6.34 -16.24
C SER A 93 -7.77 -7.13 -14.93
N ALA A 94 -8.05 -8.43 -15.05
CA ALA A 94 -8.12 -9.33 -13.90
C ALA A 94 -6.80 -9.37 -13.10
N ALA A 95 -5.66 -9.20 -13.78
CA ALA A 95 -4.35 -9.20 -13.15
C ALA A 95 -4.12 -7.94 -12.29
N VAL A 96 -4.38 -6.74 -12.82
CA VAL A 96 -4.24 -5.48 -12.05
C VAL A 96 -5.21 -5.47 -10.88
N LYS A 97 -6.46 -5.94 -11.07
CA LYS A 97 -7.42 -6.09 -9.96
C LYS A 97 -6.90 -7.04 -8.88
N LYS A 98 -6.32 -8.18 -9.26
CA LYS A 98 -5.74 -9.13 -8.30
C LYS A 98 -4.61 -8.49 -7.48
N PHE A 99 -3.72 -7.73 -8.12
CA PHE A 99 -2.66 -7.02 -7.41
C PHE A 99 -3.19 -5.94 -6.46
N LEU A 100 -4.21 -5.17 -6.88
CA LEU A 100 -4.89 -4.20 -6.02
C LEU A 100 -5.57 -4.86 -4.82
N HIS A 101 -6.20 -6.02 -5.01
CA HIS A 101 -6.77 -6.80 -3.91
C HIS A 101 -5.71 -7.32 -2.94
N ASN A 102 -4.58 -7.81 -3.43
CA ASN A 102 -3.47 -8.24 -2.57
C ASN A 102 -2.93 -7.08 -1.71
N ILE A 103 -2.85 -5.87 -2.28
CA ILE A 103 -2.46 -4.65 -1.54
C ILE A 103 -3.48 -4.35 -0.44
N PHE A 104 -4.78 -4.39 -0.77
CA PHE A 104 -5.85 -4.16 0.20
C PHE A 104 -5.80 -5.16 1.36
N ASP A 105 -5.70 -6.46 1.07
CA ASP A 105 -5.69 -7.51 2.08
C ASP A 105 -4.45 -7.40 2.99
N ALA A 106 -3.28 -7.10 2.43
CA ALA A 106 -2.06 -6.85 3.21
C ALA A 106 -2.23 -5.63 4.11
N ASN A 107 -2.77 -4.53 3.60
CA ASN A 107 -3.02 -3.34 4.39
C ASN A 107 -3.95 -3.62 5.58
N VAL A 108 -5.03 -4.39 5.37
CA VAL A 108 -5.93 -4.82 6.45
C VAL A 108 -5.20 -5.68 7.49
N ARG A 109 -4.32 -6.61 7.08
CA ARG A 109 -3.53 -7.41 8.02
C ARG A 109 -2.56 -6.57 8.86
N ILE A 110 -1.94 -5.55 8.28
CA ILE A 110 -1.07 -4.61 9.00
C ILE A 110 -1.88 -3.82 10.04
N VAL A 111 -3.05 -3.29 9.67
CA VAL A 111 -3.95 -2.57 10.58
C VAL A 111 -4.38 -3.47 11.75
N LEU A 112 -4.72 -4.73 11.47
CA LEU A 112 -5.04 -5.73 12.50
C LEU A 112 -3.85 -6.02 13.42
N ALA A 113 -2.64 -6.16 12.87
CA ALA A 113 -1.42 -6.41 13.65
C ALA A 113 -1.10 -5.27 14.62
N TYR A 114 -1.45 -4.03 14.26
CA TYR A 114 -1.32 -2.87 15.14
C TYR A 114 -2.51 -2.66 16.09
N GLY A 115 -3.56 -3.50 16.02
CA GLY A 115 -4.75 -3.37 16.85
C GLY A 115 -5.61 -2.15 16.51
N LEU A 116 -5.59 -1.73 15.24
CA LEU A 116 -6.26 -0.52 14.74
C LEU A 116 -7.59 -0.80 14.00
N ALA A 117 -8.10 -2.02 14.09
CA ALA A 117 -9.29 -2.49 13.38
C ALA A 117 -10.60 -2.23 14.14
#